data_AF-A0A7S1S7C0-F1
#
_entry.id   AF-A0A7S1S7C0-F1
#
_cell.length_a   1.000
_cell.length_b   1.000
_cell.length_c   1.000
_cell.angle_alpha   90.00
_cell.angle_beta   90.00
_cell.angle_gamma   90.00
#
_symmetry.space_group_name_H-M   'P 1'
#
loop_
_entity.id
_entity.type
_entity.pdbx_description
1 polymer ?
#
loop_
_entity_poly.entity_id
_entity_poly.type
_entity_poly.pdbx_seq_one_letter_code
_entity_poly.pdbx_strand_id
1 'polypeptide(L)'
;HGVMAMQSDCHPFPFSLTFCRPHRLLGPDDVNEIFATISDGQHECKVMGWPLQSLPFPLLLETTLLVRVFAARDAGAFHRGSSDLLALCCLPLRRVVELVPASHRLFNLSLGLD
;
A
#
# COMPACT_ATOMS: atom_id res chain seq x y z
N HIS A 1 -30.34 31.67 6.94
CA HIS A 1 -29.24 30.95 7.58
C HIS A 1 -28.69 29.94 6.58
N GLY A 2 -27.61 30.30 5.88
CA GLY A 2 -26.99 29.45 4.86
C GLY A 2 -26.06 28.43 5.49
N VAL A 3 -26.30 27.16 5.19
CA VAL A 3 -25.36 26.08 5.51
C VAL A 3 -24.32 26.11 4.40
N MET A 4 -23.13 26.65 4.68
CA MET A 4 -21.98 26.49 3.78
C MET A 4 -21.62 25.01 3.79
N ALA A 5 -21.97 24.30 2.71
CA ALA A 5 -21.40 23.00 2.42
C ALA A 5 -19.89 23.23 2.25
N MET A 6 -19.09 22.77 3.21
CA MET A 6 -17.67 22.57 2.97
C MET A 6 -17.59 21.49 1.89
N GLN A 7 -17.41 21.92 0.65
CA GLN A 7 -16.88 21.04 -0.39
C GLN A 7 -15.50 20.64 0.11
N SER A 8 -15.41 19.46 0.72
CA SER A 8 -14.14 18.78 0.84
C SER A 8 -13.66 18.57 -0.59
N ASP A 9 -12.74 19.40 -1.05
CA ASP A 9 -12.14 19.24 -2.35
C ASP A 9 -11.38 17.91 -2.36
N CYS A 10 -12.07 16.85 -2.80
CA CYS A 10 -11.51 15.52 -2.98
C CYS A 10 -10.60 15.55 -4.21
N HIS A 11 -9.36 15.98 -3.99
CA HIS A 11 -8.38 16.05 -5.05
C HIS A 11 -7.84 14.64 -5.37
N PRO A 12 -7.81 14.23 -6.65
CA PRO A 12 -7.25 12.95 -7.06
C PRO A 12 -5.74 12.92 -6.77
N PHE A 13 -5.25 11.75 -6.37
CA PHE A 13 -3.82 11.54 -6.20
C PHE A 13 -3.12 11.49 -7.58
N PRO A 14 -2.09 12.32 -7.82
CA PRO A 14 -1.55 12.54 -9.16
C PRO A 14 -0.55 11.47 -9.62
N PHE A 15 -0.24 10.47 -8.79
CA PHE A 15 0.76 9.44 -9.09
C PHE A 15 0.16 8.03 -9.10
N SER A 16 0.75 7.14 -9.89
CA SER A 16 0.50 5.71 -9.77
C SER A 16 1.44 5.11 -8.72
N LEU A 17 0.90 4.31 -7.81
CA LEU A 17 1.69 3.57 -6.81
C LEU A 17 1.90 2.13 -7.25
N THR A 18 3.16 1.71 -7.24
CA THR A 18 3.61 0.33 -7.49
C THR A 18 4.27 -0.18 -6.23
N PHE A 19 3.93 -1.40 -5.81
CA PHE A 19 4.48 -2.01 -4.61
C PHE A 19 5.46 -3.12 -4.98
N CYS A 20 6.66 -3.04 -4.43
CA CYS A 20 7.73 -4.02 -4.61
C CYS A 20 7.79 -4.99 -3.42
N ARG A 21 8.35 -6.18 -3.66
CA ARG A 21 8.53 -7.18 -2.60
C ARG A 21 9.41 -6.59 -1.49
N PRO A 22 8.98 -6.63 -0.21
CA PRO A 22 9.80 -6.16 0.90
C PRO A 22 11.06 -7.03 1.03
N HIS A 23 12.20 -6.39 1.26
CA HIS A 23 13.48 -7.06 1.43
C HIS A 23 13.64 -7.54 2.88
N ARG A 24 14.22 -8.73 3.09
CA ARG A 24 14.69 -9.26 4.40
C ARG A 24 13.65 -9.59 5.48
N LEU A 25 12.36 -9.73 5.16
CA LEU A 25 11.39 -10.14 6.20
C LEU A 25 11.45 -11.63 6.56
N LEU A 26 12.03 -12.48 5.70
CA LEU A 26 12.12 -13.92 5.91
C LEU A 26 13.59 -14.36 5.90
N GLY A 27 13.88 -15.38 6.70
CA GLY A 27 15.20 -16.02 6.70
C GLY A 27 15.49 -16.72 5.37
N PRO A 28 16.77 -17.05 5.09
CA PRO A 28 17.15 -17.77 3.87
C PRO A 28 16.52 -19.17 3.75
N ASP A 29 16.07 -19.76 4.87
CA ASP A 29 15.47 -21.10 4.94
C ASP A 29 13.95 -21.08 5.15
N ASP A 30 13.31 -19.91 5.10
CA ASP A 30 11.86 -19.80 5.26
C ASP A 30 11.14 -20.35 4.03
N VAL A 31 10.28 -21.34 4.24
CA VAL A 31 9.44 -21.95 3.18
C VAL A 31 8.24 -21.05 2.83
N ASN A 32 8.05 -19.97 3.58
CA ASN A 32 6.94 -19.05 3.42
C ASN A 32 7.16 -18.06 2.26
N GLU A 33 6.06 -17.70 1.61
CA GLU A 33 5.98 -16.61 0.66
C GLU A 33 5.48 -15.32 1.34
N ILE A 34 5.79 -14.18 0.72
CA ILE A 34 5.37 -12.86 1.20
C ILE A 34 4.18 -12.36 0.40
N PHE A 35 3.13 -11.99 1.12
CA PHE A 35 1.92 -11.38 0.60
C PHE A 35 1.67 -10.04 1.29
N ALA A 36 0.78 -9.24 0.72
CA ALA A 36 0.32 -8.03 1.40
C ALA A 36 -1.16 -7.77 1.16
N THR A 37 -1.77 -6.99 2.05
CA THR A 37 -3.04 -6.31 1.80
C THR A 37 -2.83 -4.81 1.84
N ILE A 38 -3.36 -4.10 0.86
CA ILE A 38 -3.32 -2.63 0.80
C ILE A 38 -4.76 -2.14 0.82
N SER A 39 -5.09 -1.26 1.78
CA SER A 39 -6.43 -0.71 1.93
C SER A 39 -6.39 0.80 2.10
N ASP A 40 -7.40 1.50 1.59
CA ASP A 40 -7.66 2.93 1.86
C ASP A 40 -8.74 3.13 2.96
N GLY A 41 -9.19 2.04 3.59
CA GLY A 41 -10.30 2.00 4.55
C GLY A 41 -11.68 1.72 3.93
N GLN A 42 -11.83 1.82 2.60
CA GLN A 42 -13.07 1.51 1.86
C GLN A 42 -12.88 0.34 0.89
N HIS A 43 -11.74 0.30 0.24
CA HIS A 43 -11.28 -0.71 -0.70
C HIS A 43 -10.11 -1.48 -0.09
N GLU A 44 -9.95 -2.73 -0.49
CA GLU A 44 -8.81 -3.56 -0.14
C GLU A 44 -8.33 -4.31 -1.39
N CYS A 45 -7.01 -4.33 -1.59
CA CYS A 45 -6.35 -5.11 -2.63
C CYS A 45 -5.36 -6.08 -1.98
N LYS A 46 -5.47 -7.36 -2.35
CA LYS A 46 -4.50 -8.39 -1.98
C LYS A 46 -3.38 -8.44 -3.00
N VAL A 47 -2.15 -8.25 -2.53
CA VAL A 47 -0.92 -8.36 -3.33
C VAL A 47 -0.45 -9.81 -3.27
N MET A 48 -0.78 -10.55 -4.32
CA MET A 48 -0.45 -11.97 -4.47
C MET A 48 0.86 -12.22 -5.22
N GLY A 49 1.44 -11.17 -5.79
CA GLY A 49 2.67 -11.22 -6.58
C GLY A 49 3.31 -9.85 -6.67
N TRP A 50 4.59 -9.82 -7.05
CA TRP A 50 5.42 -8.62 -7.00
C TRP A 50 6.23 -8.47 -8.31
N PRO A 51 6.41 -7.25 -8.84
CA PRO A 51 5.79 -5.99 -8.44
C PRO A 51 4.32 -5.87 -8.89
N LEU A 52 3.52 -5.07 -8.18
CA LEU A 52 2.13 -4.76 -8.56
C LEU A 52 2.05 -3.46 -9.37
N GLN A 53 1.48 -3.48 -10.58
CA GLN A 53 1.53 -2.36 -11.54
C GLN A 53 0.68 -1.13 -11.17
N SER A 54 -0.44 -1.29 -10.45
CA SER A 54 -1.23 -0.19 -9.86
C SER A 54 -2.27 -0.76 -8.91
N LEU A 55 -2.77 0.07 -7.99
CA LEU A 55 -3.93 -0.29 -7.19
C LEU A 55 -5.19 -0.27 -8.07
N PRO A 56 -6.10 -1.27 -7.95
CA PRO A 56 -7.29 -1.38 -8.79
C PRO A 56 -8.41 -0.42 -8.39
N PHE A 57 -8.11 0.60 -7.58
CA PHE A 57 -9.08 1.57 -7.08
C PHE A 57 -8.49 3.00 -7.13
N PRO A 58 -9.34 4.02 -7.31
CA PRO A 58 -8.89 5.41 -7.36
C PRO A 58 -8.35 5.87 -6.00
N LEU A 59 -7.32 6.70 -6.02
CA LEU A 59 -6.68 7.26 -4.84
C LEU A 59 -6.95 8.76 -4.72
N LEU A 60 -7.17 9.24 -3.50
CA LEU A 60 -7.34 10.66 -3.19
C LEU A 60 -6.16 11.16 -2.35
N LEU A 61 -5.86 12.45 -2.43
CA LEU A 61 -4.74 13.04 -1.67
C LEU A 61 -4.87 12.88 -0.15
N GLU A 62 -6.10 12.93 0.37
CA GLU A 62 -6.42 12.75 1.79
C GLU A 62 -6.35 11.28 2.24
N THR A 63 -6.23 10.33 1.30
CA THR A 63 -6.17 8.90 1.61
C THR A 63 -4.91 8.58 2.42
N THR A 64 -5.09 7.76 3.46
CA THR A 64 -3.99 7.06 4.13
C THR A 64 -4.10 5.58 3.79
N LEU A 65 -3.12 5.07 3.05
CA LEU A 65 -3.08 3.64 2.74
C LEU A 65 -2.55 2.87 3.94
N LEU A 66 -3.24 1.79 4.28
CA LEU A 66 -2.81 0.81 5.26
C LEU A 66 -2.26 -0.41 4.51
N VAL A 67 -0.95 -0.63 4.66
CA VAL A 67 -0.23 -1.76 4.08
C VAL A 67 0.07 -2.76 5.19
N ARG A 68 -0.44 -3.98 5.06
CA ARG A 68 -0.11 -5.09 5.95
C ARG A 68 0.63 -6.15 5.17
N VAL A 69 1.74 -6.63 5.71
CA VAL A 69 2.60 -7.63 5.08
C VAL A 69 2.51 -8.92 5.85
N PHE A 70 2.36 -10.03 5.14
CA PHE A 70 2.13 -11.34 5.73
C PHE A 70 3.11 -12.37 5.18
N ALA A 71 3.46 -13.33 6.03
CA ALA A 71 4.05 -14.60 5.64
C ALA A 71 2.93 -15.64 5.51
N ALA A 72 2.92 -16.40 4.42
CA ALA A 72 2.08 -17.58 4.33
C ALA A 72 2.78 -18.63 3.47
N ARG A 73 2.45 -19.91 3.67
CA ARG A 73 3.02 -21.00 2.89
C ARG A 73 2.86 -20.81 1.39
N ASP A 74 1.67 -20.37 0.97
CA ASP A 74 1.30 -20.16 -0.42
C ASP A 74 0.12 -19.18 -0.53
N ALA A 75 -0.21 -18.80 -1.77
CA ALA A 75 -1.32 -17.91 -2.08
C ALA A 75 -2.67 -18.40 -1.56
N GLY A 76 -2.90 -19.73 -1.50
CA GLY A 76 -4.13 -20.33 -1.02
C GLY A 76 -4.26 -20.27 0.49
N ALA A 77 -3.17 -20.49 1.23
CA ALA A 77 -3.10 -20.34 2.67
C ALA A 77 -3.42 -18.89 3.08
N PHE A 78 -2.82 -17.92 2.38
CA PHE A 78 -3.12 -16.50 2.60
C PHE A 78 -4.59 -16.15 2.34
N HIS A 79 -5.19 -16.67 1.25
CA HIS A 79 -6.61 -16.44 0.96
C HIS A 79 -7.55 -16.94 2.08
N ARG A 80 -7.20 -18.07 2.70
CA ARG A 80 -7.96 -18.65 3.81
C ARG A 80 -7.68 -17.96 5.17
N GLY A 81 -6.81 -16.95 5.20
CA GLY A 81 -6.39 -16.28 6.44
C GLY A 81 -5.39 -17.07 7.28
N SER A 82 -4.79 -18.12 6.73
CA SER A 82 -3.73 -18.89 7.37
C SER A 82 -2.37 -18.25 7.06
N SER A 83 -2.10 -17.12 7.72
CA SER A 83 -0.93 -16.30 7.49
C SER A 83 -0.52 -15.54 8.73
N ASP A 84 0.78 -15.30 8.89
CA ASP A 84 1.34 -14.52 10.00
C ASP A 84 1.57 -13.08 9.57
N LEU A 85 1.08 -12.12 10.36
CA LEU A 85 1.35 -10.70 10.13
C LEU A 85 2.81 -10.40 10.49
N LEU A 86 3.59 -9.96 9.51
CA LEU A 86 4.99 -9.62 9.69
C LEU A 86 5.18 -8.13 9.96
N ALA A 87 4.44 -7.28 9.26
CA ALA A 87 4.60 -5.85 9.38
C ALA A 87 3.33 -5.08 9.00
N LEU A 88 3.22 -3.87 9.51
CA LEU A 88 2.14 -2.95 9.23
C LEU A 88 2.72 -1.55 9.03
N CYS A 89 2.27 -0.88 7.97
CA CYS A 89 2.68 0.47 7.64
C CYS A 89 1.50 1.32 7.21
N CYS A 90 1.52 2.60 7.57
CA CYS A 90 0.56 3.60 7.12
C CYS A 90 1.26 4.58 6.18
N LEU A 91 0.69 4.81 5.01
CA LEU A 91 1.21 5.73 4.00
C LEU A 91 0.19 6.84 3.71
N PRO A 92 0.33 8.02 4.34
CA PRO A 92 -0.49 9.19 4.01
C PRO A 92 -0.10 9.74 2.64
N LEU A 93 -1.01 9.73 1.67
CA LEU A 93 -0.69 10.09 0.28
C LEU A 93 -0.31 11.56 0.10
N ARG A 94 -0.89 12.47 0.90
CA ARG A 94 -0.46 13.87 0.96
C ARG A 94 1.04 14.03 1.20
N ARG A 95 1.64 13.19 2.05
CA ARG A 95 3.08 13.24 2.36
C ARG A 95 3.91 12.72 1.21
N VAL A 96 3.40 11.76 0.45
CA VAL A 96 4.07 11.29 -0.76
C VAL A 96 4.24 12.45 -1.72
N VAL A 97 3.18 13.21 -1.98
CA VAL A 97 3.25 14.35 -2.91
C VAL A 97 4.24 15.43 -2.46
N GLU A 98 4.32 15.72 -1.16
CA GLU A 98 5.29 16.66 -0.60
C GLU A 98 6.75 16.21 -0.79
N LEU A 99 7.00 14.89 -0.82
CA LEU A 99 8.33 14.30 -0.92
C LEU A 99 8.80 14.06 -2.36
N VAL A 100 7.87 14.07 -3.33
CA VAL A 100 8.23 13.83 -4.74
C VAL A 100 8.97 15.06 -5.29
N PRO A 101 10.19 14.89 -5.83
CA PRO A 101 10.88 15.98 -6.50
C PRO A 101 10.01 16.48 -7.67
N ALA A 102 10.07 17.77 -7.99
CA ALA A 102 9.37 18.36 -9.14
C ALA A 102 9.74 17.76 -10.52
N SER A 103 10.58 16.71 -10.56
CA SER A 103 10.92 15.98 -11.77
C SER A 103 9.90 14.89 -12.07
N HIS A 104 9.45 14.79 -13.32
CA HIS A 104 8.54 13.76 -13.85
C HIS A 104 9.17 12.34 -13.94
N ARG A 105 9.95 11.93 -12.94
CA ARG A 105 10.64 10.63 -12.91
C ARG A 105 9.97 9.68 -11.91
N LEU A 106 10.13 8.38 -12.17
CA LEU A 106 9.83 7.33 -11.20
C LEU A 106 10.61 7.61 -9.91
N PHE A 107 9.92 7.67 -8.80
CA PHE A 107 10.52 7.79 -7.47
C PHE A 107 10.20 6.51 -6.69
N ASN A 108 11.21 5.94 -6.04
CA ASN A 108 11.03 4.75 -5.21
C ASN A 108 10.83 5.19 -3.77
N LEU A 109 9.67 4.87 -3.21
CA LEU A 109 9.41 5.03 -1.79
C LEU A 109 9.65 3.67 -1.10
N SER A 110 10.73 3.57 -0.35
CA SER A 110 11.00 2.40 0.49
C SER A 110 10.35 2.62 1.86
N LEU A 111 9.33 1.83 2.16
CA LEU A 111 8.78 1.78 3.52
C LEU A 111 9.78 1.04 4.40
N GLY A 112 10.41 1.77 5.34
CA GLY A 112 11.16 1.15 6.42
C GLY A 112 10.17 0.38 7.30
N LEU A 113 10.34 -0.93 7.38
CA LEU A 113 9.67 -1.76 8.36
C LEU A 113 10.68 -1.93 9.49
N ASP A 114 10.54 -1.14 10.56
CA ASP A 114 11.32 -1.28 11.79
C ASP A 114 10.81 -2.47 12.63
#